data_AF-A0A3N5HDU7-F1
#
_entry.id   AF-A0A3N5HDU7-F1
#
_cell.length_a   1.000
_cell.length_b   1.000
_cell.length_c   1.000
_cell.angle_alpha   90.00
_cell.angle_beta   90.00
_cell.angle_gamma   90.00
#
_symmetry.space_group_name_H-M   'P 1'
#
loop_
_entity.id
_entity.type
_entity.pdbx_description
1 polymer ?
#
loop_
_entity_poly.entity_id
_entity_poly.type
_entity_poly.pdbx_seq_one_letter_code
_entity_poly.pdbx_strand_id
1 'polypeptide(L)'
;MEAGWLRGAADLVDRGEAERRAARAAALWLEELAPEARARRTSLLNAWVAAAEALRTALHAHESERGPLVDALFPAWRAPALRRHADQAVAAEAEIHRRLTSAYVVRRLAEPATAAALRPALDALEAAGKAWAAERDRPSLAGAEADEVRATLLEVAERTTDLGGRVRWVVRAALADRPELVHEVFPKHGRAVDASALAAGGESAAAETVAADSPSPPALDVEPETTPAARSSRGRRALASQAGPTPAAASAPSSDEGTSRTSASRTRRTTHAPPAPEADRLASSADPVSDRPGAPGSRTRITSRRRAVPPAADAAPSSLASRRAVPGKSPPRAKPRTPPGRGAGGKPRNARRS
;
A
#
# COMPACT_ATOMS: atom_id res chain seq x y z
N MET A 1 -7.68 -44.30 -1.45
CA MET A 1 -6.22 -44.07 -1.35
C MET A 1 -5.84 -42.76 -2.03
N GLU A 2 -6.27 -42.53 -3.28
CA GLU A 2 -6.07 -41.33 -4.09
C GLU A 2 -6.34 -39.99 -3.37
N ALA A 3 -7.49 -39.84 -2.71
CA ALA A 3 -7.85 -38.62 -1.97
C ALA A 3 -6.86 -38.26 -0.84
N GLY A 4 -6.20 -39.26 -0.24
CA GLY A 4 -5.19 -39.02 0.80
C GLY A 4 -3.89 -38.44 0.24
N TRP A 5 -3.51 -38.81 -0.98
CA TRP A 5 -2.30 -38.32 -1.64
C TRP A 5 -2.47 -36.88 -2.09
N LEU A 6 -3.64 -36.56 -2.66
CA LEU A 6 -3.98 -35.19 -3.06
C LEU A 6 -4.08 -34.24 -1.86
N ARG A 7 -4.66 -34.70 -0.75
CA ARG A 7 -4.67 -33.92 0.51
C ARG A 7 -3.25 -33.69 1.04
N GLY A 8 -2.42 -34.73 1.06
CA GLY A 8 -1.01 -34.59 1.47
C GLY A 8 -0.22 -33.63 0.57
N ALA A 9 -0.51 -33.58 -0.73
CA ALA A 9 0.09 -32.62 -1.67
C ALA A 9 -0.37 -31.18 -1.38
N ALA A 10 -1.66 -30.97 -1.10
CA ALA A 10 -2.18 -29.66 -0.69
C ALA A 10 -1.53 -29.19 0.62
N ASP A 11 -1.45 -30.07 1.64
CA ASP A 11 -0.83 -29.76 2.92
C ASP A 11 0.66 -29.38 2.78
N LEU A 12 1.37 -29.93 1.79
CA LEU A 12 2.76 -29.59 1.51
C LEU A 12 2.89 -28.19 0.87
N VAL A 13 1.96 -27.81 0.01
CA VAL A 13 1.92 -26.48 -0.58
C VAL A 13 1.62 -25.44 0.51
N ASP A 14 0.62 -25.70 1.35
CA ASP A 14 0.16 -24.76 2.38
C ASP A 14 1.22 -24.50 3.45
N ARG A 15 1.99 -25.53 3.85
CA ARG A 15 3.07 -25.42 4.83
C ARG A 15 4.13 -24.36 4.49
N GLY A 16 4.41 -24.17 3.21
CA GLY A 16 5.41 -23.17 2.75
C GLY A 16 4.80 -21.80 2.41
N GLU A 17 3.50 -21.59 2.54
CA GLU A 17 2.85 -20.39 2.01
C GLU A 17 3.23 -19.12 2.77
N ALA A 18 3.31 -19.20 4.10
CA ALA A 18 3.70 -18.06 4.93
C ALA A 18 5.12 -17.56 4.59
N GLU A 19 6.06 -18.49 4.42
CA GLU A 19 7.44 -18.20 4.02
C GLU A 19 7.49 -17.57 2.62
N ARG A 20 6.78 -18.14 1.63
CA ARG A 20 6.69 -17.56 0.28
C ARG A 20 6.11 -16.14 0.30
N ARG A 21 5.08 -15.90 1.10
CA ARG A 21 4.49 -14.56 1.27
C ARG A 21 5.48 -13.60 1.91
N ALA A 22 6.20 -14.01 2.95
CA ALA A 22 7.20 -13.18 3.61
C ALA A 22 8.36 -12.80 2.67
N ALA A 23 8.92 -13.79 1.95
CA ALA A 23 9.99 -13.55 0.98
C ALA A 23 9.56 -12.59 -0.14
N ARG A 24 8.34 -12.77 -0.69
CA ARG A 24 7.79 -11.84 -1.69
C ARG A 24 7.56 -10.45 -1.12
N ALA A 25 7.04 -10.34 0.11
CA ALA A 25 6.79 -9.04 0.75
C ALA A 25 8.09 -8.26 1.00
N ALA A 26 9.17 -8.95 1.37
CA ALA A 26 10.50 -8.34 1.49
C ALA A 26 11.05 -7.93 0.11
N ALA A 27 10.93 -8.81 -0.89
CA ALA A 27 11.43 -8.58 -2.24
C ALA A 27 10.79 -7.37 -2.94
N LEU A 28 9.55 -7.00 -2.61
CA LEU A 28 8.89 -5.82 -3.18
C LEU A 28 9.70 -4.52 -3.03
N TRP A 29 10.67 -4.47 -2.13
CA TRP A 29 11.49 -3.29 -1.87
C TRP A 29 12.86 -3.35 -2.55
N LEU A 30 13.15 -4.40 -3.30
CA LEU A 30 14.32 -4.45 -4.19
C LEU A 30 14.20 -3.41 -5.30
N GLU A 31 15.32 -2.81 -5.69
CA GLU A 31 15.35 -1.78 -6.73
C GLU A 31 14.84 -2.30 -8.08
N GLU A 32 15.11 -3.57 -8.41
CA GLU A 32 14.62 -4.20 -9.63
C GLU A 32 13.09 -4.34 -9.66
N LEU A 33 12.45 -4.36 -8.49
CA LEU A 33 11.00 -4.47 -8.32
C LEU A 33 10.35 -3.11 -7.99
N ALA A 34 10.99 -2.00 -8.37
CA ALA A 34 10.43 -0.67 -8.21
C ALA A 34 9.02 -0.49 -8.85
N PRO A 35 8.70 -1.06 -10.03
CA PRO A 35 7.33 -1.02 -10.57
C PRO A 35 6.29 -1.68 -9.66
N GLU A 36 6.62 -2.84 -9.09
CA GLU A 36 5.78 -3.58 -8.16
C GLU A 36 5.62 -2.84 -6.83
N ALA A 37 6.70 -2.25 -6.32
CA ALA A 37 6.66 -1.38 -5.15
C ALA A 37 5.70 -0.19 -5.36
N ARG A 38 5.78 0.46 -6.53
CA ARG A 38 4.88 1.55 -6.91
C ARG A 38 3.43 1.06 -7.00
N ALA A 39 3.18 -0.06 -7.67
CA ALA A 39 1.85 -0.65 -7.77
C ALA A 39 1.27 -1.00 -6.39
N ARG A 40 2.09 -1.54 -5.48
CA ARG A 40 1.70 -1.82 -4.09
C ARG A 40 1.34 -0.54 -3.34
N ARG A 41 2.18 0.50 -3.41
CA ARG A 41 1.88 1.82 -2.80
C ARG A 41 0.58 2.42 -3.35
N THR A 42 0.36 2.35 -4.66
CA THR A 42 -0.90 2.81 -5.29
C THR A 42 -2.10 2.00 -4.81
N SER A 43 -1.96 0.67 -4.69
CA SER A 43 -3.03 -0.19 -4.15
C SER A 43 -3.38 0.17 -2.70
N LEU A 44 -2.37 0.44 -1.86
CA LEU A 44 -2.59 0.83 -0.46
C LEU A 44 -3.22 2.21 -0.35
N LEU A 45 -2.78 3.18 -1.17
CA LEU A 45 -3.42 4.49 -1.29
C LEU A 45 -4.89 4.34 -1.69
N ASN A 46 -5.19 3.54 -2.71
CA ASN A 46 -6.57 3.29 -3.15
C ASN A 46 -7.42 2.63 -2.06
N ALA A 47 -6.84 1.70 -1.29
CA ALA A 47 -7.51 1.07 -0.15
C ALA A 47 -7.82 2.09 0.97
N TRP A 48 -6.88 2.97 1.28
CA TRP A 48 -7.10 4.06 2.25
C TRP A 48 -8.18 5.03 1.76
N VAL A 49 -8.14 5.48 0.50
CA VAL A 49 -9.19 6.34 -0.08
C VAL A 49 -10.56 5.65 -0.03
N ALA A 50 -10.63 4.35 -0.33
CA ALA A 50 -11.87 3.59 -0.27
C ALA A 50 -12.41 3.46 1.16
N ALA A 51 -11.54 3.23 2.15
CA ALA A 51 -11.93 3.21 3.56
C ALA A 51 -12.47 4.58 4.03
N ALA A 52 -11.84 5.67 3.59
CA ALA A 52 -12.30 7.03 3.87
C ALA A 52 -13.66 7.34 3.21
N GLU A 53 -13.87 6.91 1.96
CA GLU A 53 -15.19 6.99 1.29
C GLU A 53 -16.25 6.14 2.01
N ALA A 54 -15.90 4.95 2.49
CA ALA A 54 -16.78 4.10 3.26
C ALA A 54 -17.19 4.77 4.59
N LEU A 55 -16.25 5.39 5.31
CA LEU A 55 -16.55 6.18 6.49
C LEU A 55 -17.49 7.36 6.17
N ARG A 56 -17.23 8.09 5.08
CA ARG A 56 -18.11 9.17 4.63
C ARG A 56 -19.52 8.66 4.32
N THR A 57 -19.64 7.50 3.69
CA THR A 57 -20.93 6.87 3.36
C THR A 57 -21.67 6.43 4.62
N ALA A 58 -20.97 5.86 5.61
CA ALA A 58 -21.54 5.50 6.90
C ALA A 58 -22.04 6.74 7.67
N LEU A 59 -21.28 7.84 7.63
CA LEU A 59 -21.70 9.11 8.21
C LEU A 59 -22.98 9.67 7.57
N HIS A 60 -23.06 9.62 6.24
CA HIS A 60 -24.25 10.05 5.50
C HIS A 60 -25.48 9.22 5.86
N ALA A 61 -25.31 7.90 6.00
CA ALA A 61 -26.38 7.00 6.41
C ALA A 61 -26.86 7.27 7.85
N HIS A 62 -25.98 7.78 8.72
CA HIS A 62 -26.29 8.05 10.14
C HIS A 62 -26.89 9.45 10.40
N GLU A 63 -26.31 10.52 9.84
CA GLU A 63 -26.67 11.91 10.19
C GLU A 63 -27.30 12.74 9.03
N SER A 64 -27.64 12.11 7.90
CA SER A 64 -28.05 12.74 6.62
C SER A 64 -26.90 13.35 5.79
N GLU A 65 -27.15 13.57 4.49
CA GLU A 65 -26.12 13.97 3.51
C GLU A 65 -25.39 15.29 3.80
N ARG A 66 -25.99 16.17 4.61
CA ARG A 66 -25.42 17.46 5.04
C ARG A 66 -25.24 17.51 6.55
N GLY A 67 -25.02 16.34 7.16
CA GLY A 67 -24.75 16.23 8.59
C GLY A 67 -23.51 17.04 8.96
N PRO A 68 -23.53 17.77 10.09
CA PRO A 68 -22.40 18.60 10.51
C PRO A 68 -21.13 17.77 10.77
N LEU A 69 -21.25 16.47 11.03
CA LEU A 69 -20.11 15.56 11.19
C LEU A 69 -19.42 15.24 9.86
N VAL A 70 -20.15 15.18 8.74
CA VAL A 70 -19.55 14.98 7.41
C VAL A 70 -18.74 16.20 7.00
N ASP A 71 -19.33 17.39 7.12
CA ASP A 71 -18.65 18.66 6.81
C ASP A 71 -17.46 18.90 7.74
N ALA A 72 -17.58 18.46 9.01
CA ALA A 72 -16.46 18.45 9.93
C ALA A 72 -15.36 17.53 9.41
N LEU A 73 -15.59 16.25 9.12
CA LEU A 73 -14.50 15.31 8.81
C LEU A 73 -13.95 15.41 7.38
N PHE A 74 -14.78 15.76 6.40
CA PHE A 74 -14.46 15.68 4.98
C PHE A 74 -14.61 17.03 4.25
N PRO A 75 -13.95 18.09 4.71
CA PRO A 75 -14.00 19.38 4.03
C PRO A 75 -13.38 19.25 2.63
N ALA A 76 -14.12 19.65 1.60
CA ALA A 76 -13.65 19.65 0.21
C ALA A 76 -13.11 18.27 -0.29
N TRP A 77 -13.65 17.16 0.22
CA TRP A 77 -13.23 15.81 -0.18
C TRP A 77 -13.43 15.55 -1.68
N ARG A 78 -12.35 15.17 -2.36
CA ARG A 78 -12.33 14.85 -3.80
C ARG A 78 -11.56 13.57 -4.07
N ALA A 79 -12.20 12.42 -3.83
CA ALA A 79 -11.53 11.13 -3.94
C ALA A 79 -10.83 10.84 -5.28
N PRO A 80 -11.37 11.22 -6.46
CA PRO A 80 -10.63 11.05 -7.72
C PRO A 80 -9.31 11.84 -7.76
N ALA A 81 -9.22 12.98 -7.08
CA ALA A 81 -7.97 13.75 -6.99
C ALA A 81 -6.98 13.06 -6.05
N LEU A 82 -7.44 12.56 -4.89
CA LEU A 82 -6.60 11.85 -3.92
C LEU A 82 -5.96 10.59 -4.50
N ARG A 83 -6.69 9.85 -5.36
CA ARG A 83 -6.15 8.65 -6.04
C ARG A 83 -5.05 8.97 -7.06
N ARG A 84 -5.04 10.20 -7.60
CA ARG A 84 -4.07 10.64 -8.62
C ARG A 84 -2.85 11.34 -8.01
N HIS A 85 -3.01 11.96 -6.85
CA HIS A 85 -1.99 12.81 -6.23
C HIS A 85 -1.71 12.35 -4.81
N ALA A 86 -0.63 11.58 -4.63
CA ALA A 86 -0.23 11.04 -3.33
C ALA A 86 -0.06 12.16 -2.27
N ASP A 87 0.54 13.29 -2.63
CA ASP A 87 0.73 14.42 -1.70
C ASP A 87 -0.60 14.97 -1.16
N GLN A 88 -1.63 15.03 -2.01
CA GLN A 88 -2.97 15.45 -1.60
C GLN A 88 -3.60 14.43 -0.66
N ALA A 89 -3.37 13.14 -0.90
CA ALA A 89 -3.82 12.09 0.01
C ALA A 89 -3.12 12.18 1.37
N VAL A 90 -1.82 12.47 1.42
CA VAL A 90 -1.07 12.61 2.68
C VAL A 90 -1.59 13.81 3.48
N ALA A 91 -1.81 14.94 2.81
CA ALA A 91 -2.42 16.11 3.43
C ALA A 91 -3.84 15.82 3.95
N ALA A 92 -4.64 15.07 3.18
CA ALA A 92 -5.99 14.68 3.57
C ALA A 92 -6.01 13.70 4.75
N GLU A 93 -5.09 12.73 4.79
CA GLU A 93 -4.92 11.80 5.92
C GLU A 93 -4.59 12.55 7.21
N ALA A 94 -3.58 13.42 7.16
CA ALA A 94 -3.20 14.24 8.31
C ALA A 94 -4.36 15.13 8.79
N GLU A 95 -5.11 15.70 7.85
CA GLU A 95 -6.28 16.52 8.15
C GLU A 95 -7.40 15.69 8.81
N ILE A 96 -7.73 14.51 8.28
CA ILE A 96 -8.75 13.63 8.87
C ILE A 96 -8.34 13.23 10.29
N HIS A 97 -7.09 12.82 10.51
CA HIS A 97 -6.59 12.49 11.85
C HIS A 97 -6.68 13.68 12.82
N ARG A 98 -6.29 14.88 12.37
CA ARG A 98 -6.43 16.13 13.15
C ARG A 98 -7.88 16.40 13.52
N ARG A 99 -8.83 16.09 12.65
CA ARG A 99 -10.25 16.34 12.91
C ARG A 99 -10.92 15.28 13.76
N LEU A 100 -10.50 14.02 13.63
CA LEU A 100 -10.91 12.95 14.54
C LEU A 100 -10.56 13.25 16.00
N THR A 101 -9.49 14.02 16.24
CA THR A 101 -9.10 14.48 17.58
C THR A 101 -9.75 15.81 18.01
N SER A 102 -10.54 16.44 17.15
CA SER A 102 -11.22 17.69 17.50
C SER A 102 -12.33 17.45 18.54
N ALA A 103 -12.47 18.36 19.50
CA ALA A 103 -13.42 18.22 20.61
C ALA A 103 -14.87 17.98 20.15
N TYR A 104 -15.28 18.60 19.03
CA TYR A 104 -16.59 18.38 18.45
C TYR A 104 -16.78 16.93 17.97
N VAL A 105 -15.85 16.42 17.16
CA VAL A 105 -15.93 15.06 16.60
C VAL A 105 -15.83 14.03 17.71
N VAL A 106 -14.89 14.21 18.65
CA VAL A 106 -14.74 13.32 19.81
C VAL A 106 -16.05 13.24 20.60
N ARG A 107 -16.69 14.38 20.87
CA ARG A 107 -17.98 14.39 21.58
C ARG A 107 -19.08 13.67 20.80
N ARG A 108 -19.16 13.85 19.48
CA ARG A 108 -20.16 13.15 18.65
C ARG A 108 -19.89 11.64 18.56
N LEU A 109 -18.63 11.24 18.43
CA LEU A 109 -18.24 9.83 18.42
C LEU A 109 -18.35 9.15 19.80
N ALA A 110 -18.46 9.92 20.88
CA ALA A 110 -18.75 9.39 22.22
C ALA A 110 -20.24 9.04 22.41
N GLU A 111 -21.14 9.53 21.54
CA GLU A 111 -22.55 9.16 21.58
C GLU A 111 -22.69 7.66 21.20
N PRO A 112 -23.32 6.81 22.05
CA PRO A 112 -23.28 5.35 21.85
C PRO A 112 -23.83 4.88 20.50
N ALA A 113 -24.91 5.49 20.03
CA ALA A 113 -25.51 5.16 18.74
C ALA A 113 -24.57 5.47 17.57
N THR A 114 -23.93 6.65 17.62
CA THR A 114 -22.95 7.10 16.62
C THR A 114 -21.69 6.25 16.66
N ALA A 115 -21.18 5.94 17.86
CA ALA A 115 -20.03 5.08 18.06
C ALA A 115 -20.27 3.70 17.45
N ALA A 116 -21.41 3.07 17.77
CA ALA A 116 -21.75 1.74 17.28
C ALA A 116 -21.92 1.71 15.74
N ALA A 117 -22.57 2.73 15.17
CA ALA A 117 -22.79 2.82 13.73
C ALA A 117 -21.49 3.03 12.93
N LEU A 118 -20.55 3.82 13.45
CA LEU A 118 -19.35 4.23 12.72
C LEU A 118 -18.10 3.41 13.03
N ARG A 119 -18.09 2.64 14.13
CA ARG A 119 -16.91 1.87 14.58
C ARG A 119 -16.27 1.04 13.46
N PRO A 120 -17.00 0.21 12.69
CA PRO A 120 -16.37 -0.63 11.68
C PRO A 120 -15.65 0.18 10.59
N ALA A 121 -16.22 1.32 10.19
CA ALA A 121 -15.63 2.18 9.18
C ALA A 121 -14.42 2.97 9.70
N LEU A 122 -14.44 3.38 10.97
CA LEU A 122 -13.30 4.00 11.64
C LEU A 122 -12.14 3.00 11.78
N ASP A 123 -12.42 1.78 12.21
CA ASP A 123 -11.41 0.73 12.37
C ASP A 123 -10.79 0.36 11.00
N ALA A 124 -11.61 0.28 9.95
CA ALA A 124 -11.13 0.05 8.58
C ALA A 124 -10.25 1.19 8.06
N LEU A 125 -10.63 2.45 8.33
CA LEU A 125 -9.84 3.62 7.97
C LEU A 125 -8.50 3.63 8.71
N GLU A 126 -8.49 3.35 10.01
CA GLU A 126 -7.28 3.28 10.82
C GLU A 126 -6.35 2.16 10.33
N ALA A 127 -6.88 0.97 10.04
CA ALA A 127 -6.12 -0.15 9.52
C ALA A 127 -5.50 0.16 8.15
N ALA A 128 -6.28 0.75 7.24
CA ALA A 128 -5.80 1.14 5.92
C ALA A 128 -4.75 2.26 5.99
N GLY A 129 -4.94 3.25 6.89
CA GLY A 129 -3.98 4.32 7.14
C GLY A 129 -2.65 3.79 7.66
N LYS A 130 -2.67 2.91 8.67
CA LYS A 130 -1.46 2.25 9.18
C LYS A 130 -0.72 1.47 8.09
N ALA A 131 -1.45 0.70 7.29
CA ALA A 131 -0.85 -0.09 6.21
C ALA A 131 -0.23 0.80 5.13
N TRP A 132 -0.88 1.90 4.77
CA TRP A 132 -0.35 2.85 3.79
C TRP A 132 0.86 3.61 4.34
N ALA A 133 0.77 4.16 5.56
CA ALA A 133 1.86 4.89 6.19
C ALA A 133 3.13 4.04 6.38
N ALA A 134 2.98 2.75 6.73
CA ALA A 134 4.10 1.83 6.90
C ALA A 134 4.93 1.64 5.60
N GLU A 135 4.29 1.70 4.43
CA GLU A 135 4.92 1.35 3.16
C GLU A 135 5.16 2.57 2.25
N ARG A 136 4.52 3.72 2.54
CA ARG A 136 4.66 4.97 1.76
C ARG A 136 6.11 5.45 1.75
N ASP A 137 6.71 5.52 2.93
CA ASP A 137 8.03 6.13 3.13
C ASP A 137 9.15 5.08 3.22
N ARG A 138 8.83 3.82 2.90
CA ARG A 138 9.79 2.72 2.97
C ARG A 138 10.86 2.88 1.87
N PRO A 139 12.15 2.96 2.24
CA PRO A 139 13.23 3.06 1.25
C PRO A 139 13.40 1.75 0.48
N SER A 140 13.95 1.85 -0.73
CA SER A 140 14.40 0.67 -1.46
C SER A 140 15.58 0.01 -0.76
N LEU A 141 15.61 -1.32 -0.77
CA LEU A 141 16.72 -2.11 -0.29
C LEU A 141 17.90 -1.98 -1.24
N ALA A 142 19.11 -1.85 -0.68
CA ALA A 142 20.35 -1.76 -1.42
C ALA A 142 21.50 -2.48 -0.69
N GLY A 143 22.58 -2.76 -1.42
CA GLY A 143 23.77 -3.41 -0.88
C GLY A 143 23.51 -4.82 -0.35
N ALA A 144 24.19 -5.18 0.75
CA ALA A 144 24.17 -6.53 1.31
C ALA A 144 22.76 -7.01 1.70
N GLU A 145 21.90 -6.14 2.24
CA GLU A 145 20.52 -6.50 2.60
C GLU A 145 19.70 -6.87 1.36
N ALA A 146 19.89 -6.15 0.25
CA ALA A 146 19.25 -6.49 -1.02
C ALA A 146 19.75 -7.85 -1.55
N ASP A 147 21.05 -8.13 -1.43
CA ASP A 147 21.62 -9.42 -1.85
C ASP A 147 21.06 -10.59 -1.04
N GLU A 148 20.91 -10.44 0.28
CA GLU A 148 20.30 -11.45 1.15
C GLU A 148 18.83 -11.71 0.79
N VAL A 149 18.06 -10.66 0.54
CA VAL A 149 16.65 -10.78 0.11
C VAL A 149 16.55 -11.43 -1.26
N ARG A 150 17.45 -11.10 -2.20
CA ARG A 150 17.55 -11.75 -3.52
C ARG A 150 17.83 -13.24 -3.37
N ALA A 151 18.84 -13.61 -2.59
CA ALA A 151 19.21 -15.01 -2.34
C ALA A 151 18.03 -15.79 -1.73
N THR A 152 17.38 -15.22 -0.73
CA THR A 152 16.21 -15.82 -0.08
C THR A 152 15.05 -16.02 -1.06
N LEU A 153 14.76 -15.01 -1.89
CA LEU A 153 13.69 -15.08 -2.88
C LEU A 153 13.95 -16.19 -3.91
N LEU A 154 15.20 -16.28 -4.41
CA LEU A 154 15.61 -17.31 -5.37
C LEU A 154 15.51 -18.71 -4.76
N GLU A 155 16.01 -18.90 -3.55
CA GLU A 155 15.94 -20.19 -2.85
C GLU A 155 14.48 -20.64 -2.65
N VAL A 156 13.62 -19.71 -2.23
CA VAL A 156 12.18 -19.97 -2.06
C VAL A 156 11.52 -20.28 -3.41
N ALA A 157 11.91 -19.60 -4.49
CA ALA A 157 11.39 -19.86 -5.83
C ALA A 157 11.81 -21.24 -6.37
N GLU A 158 13.06 -21.64 -6.16
CA GLU A 158 13.59 -22.96 -6.50
C GLU A 158 12.83 -24.05 -5.74
N ARG A 159 12.73 -23.93 -4.40
CA ARG A 159 11.96 -24.87 -3.56
C ARG A 159 10.50 -24.97 -3.99
N THR A 160 9.88 -23.85 -4.39
CA THR A 160 8.49 -23.84 -4.88
C THR A 160 8.36 -24.54 -6.23
N THR A 161 9.32 -24.35 -7.13
CA THR A 161 9.35 -25.00 -8.45
C THR A 161 9.50 -26.50 -8.31
N ASP A 162 10.41 -26.95 -7.45
CA ASP A 162 10.62 -28.36 -7.14
C ASP A 162 9.37 -28.99 -6.53
N LEU A 163 8.73 -28.31 -5.58
CA LEU A 163 7.48 -28.77 -4.99
C LEU A 163 6.38 -28.89 -6.04
N GLY A 164 6.22 -27.90 -6.91
CA GLY A 164 5.27 -27.95 -8.03
C GLY A 164 5.53 -29.13 -8.98
N GLY A 165 6.81 -29.43 -9.25
CA GLY A 165 7.23 -30.62 -9.98
C GLY A 165 6.81 -31.91 -9.29
N ARG A 166 7.08 -32.03 -7.98
CA ARG A 166 6.68 -33.21 -7.17
C ARG A 166 5.17 -33.40 -7.12
N VAL A 167 4.40 -32.33 -6.91
CA VAL A 167 2.93 -32.37 -6.92
C VAL A 167 2.43 -32.84 -8.28
N ARG A 168 2.98 -32.30 -9.38
CA ARG A 168 2.62 -32.75 -10.74
C ARG A 168 2.89 -34.24 -10.95
N TRP A 169 4.01 -34.76 -10.45
CA TRP A 169 4.32 -36.19 -10.51
C TRP A 169 3.35 -37.04 -9.70
N VAL A 170 3.00 -36.61 -8.47
CA VAL A 170 2.01 -37.29 -7.62
C VAL A 170 0.64 -37.35 -8.30
N VAL A 171 0.17 -36.24 -8.88
CA VAL A 171 -1.11 -36.19 -9.58
C VAL A 171 -1.07 -37.08 -10.83
N ARG A 172 0.03 -37.08 -11.60
CA ARG A 172 0.18 -37.99 -12.75
C ARG A 172 0.17 -39.46 -12.34
N ALA A 173 0.81 -39.81 -11.22
CA ALA A 173 0.80 -41.17 -10.69
C ALA A 173 -0.61 -41.57 -10.20
N ALA A 174 -1.35 -40.66 -9.57
CA ALA A 174 -2.73 -40.88 -9.16
C ALA A 174 -3.67 -41.10 -10.36
N LEU A 175 -3.38 -40.46 -11.50
CA LEU A 175 -4.12 -40.61 -12.76
C LEU A 175 -3.55 -41.70 -13.68
N ALA A 176 -2.63 -42.55 -13.21
CA ALA A 176 -2.01 -43.56 -14.05
C ALA A 176 -3.02 -44.55 -14.66
N ASP A 177 -4.07 -44.88 -13.92
CA ASP A 177 -5.16 -45.77 -14.36
C ASP A 177 -6.26 -45.04 -15.16
N ARG A 178 -6.13 -43.71 -15.32
CA ARG A 178 -7.09 -42.83 -16.02
C ARG A 178 -6.35 -41.78 -16.87
N PRO A 179 -5.59 -42.20 -17.89
CA PRO A 179 -4.78 -41.30 -18.70
C PRO A 179 -5.61 -40.23 -19.43
N GLU A 180 -6.87 -40.51 -19.73
CA GLU A 180 -7.82 -39.57 -20.35
C GLU A 180 -8.02 -38.30 -19.50
N LEU A 181 -7.97 -38.41 -18.17
CA LEU A 181 -8.16 -37.28 -17.25
C LEU A 181 -6.91 -36.40 -17.12
N VAL A 182 -5.74 -36.87 -17.57
CA VAL A 182 -4.48 -36.10 -17.49
C VAL A 182 -4.58 -34.80 -18.31
N HIS A 183 -5.29 -34.83 -19.43
CA HIS A 183 -5.49 -33.65 -20.28
C HIS A 183 -6.48 -32.63 -19.71
N GLU A 184 -7.41 -33.08 -18.87
CA GLU A 184 -8.34 -32.20 -18.15
C GLU A 184 -7.64 -31.51 -16.98
N VAL A 185 -6.82 -32.25 -16.23
CA VAL A 185 -6.11 -31.74 -15.04
C VAL A 185 -4.86 -30.94 -15.41
N PHE A 186 -4.15 -31.35 -16.46
CA PHE A 186 -3.02 -30.64 -17.02
C PHE A 186 -3.31 -30.25 -18.47
N PRO A 187 -4.19 -29.25 -18.68
CA PRO A 187 -4.45 -28.77 -20.03
C PRO A 187 -3.11 -28.35 -20.62
N LYS A 188 -2.73 -28.97 -21.73
CA LYS A 188 -1.64 -28.46 -22.55
C LYS A 188 -2.12 -27.09 -22.99
N HIS A 189 -1.58 -26.03 -22.39
CA HIS A 189 -1.69 -24.68 -22.93
C HIS A 189 -0.89 -24.67 -24.24
N GLY A 190 -1.44 -25.34 -25.25
CA GLY A 190 -1.04 -25.18 -26.63
C GLY A 190 -1.21 -23.72 -26.92
N ARG A 191 -0.11 -23.11 -27.34
CA ARG A 191 -0.02 -21.76 -27.86
C ARG A 191 -0.97 -21.66 -29.05
N ALA A 192 -2.26 -21.41 -28.78
CA ALA A 192 -3.23 -20.99 -29.77
C ALA A 192 -2.97 -19.51 -30.06
N VAL A 193 -1.81 -19.25 -30.64
CA VAL A 193 -1.54 -18.02 -31.37
C VAL A 193 -1.64 -18.41 -32.83
N ASP A 194 -2.83 -18.20 -33.39
CA ASP A 194 -3.04 -17.77 -34.77
C ASP A 194 -2.36 -18.55 -35.89
N ALA A 195 -2.68 -19.84 -36.03
CA ALA A 195 -2.61 -20.51 -37.35
C ALA A 195 -3.88 -20.28 -38.20
N SER A 196 -4.94 -19.67 -37.62
CA SER A 196 -6.21 -19.42 -38.32
C SER A 196 -6.31 -18.03 -38.99
N ALA A 197 -5.29 -17.17 -38.85
CA ALA A 197 -5.26 -15.85 -39.50
C ALA A 197 -4.45 -15.83 -40.81
N LEU A 198 -3.72 -16.91 -41.14
CA LEU A 198 -2.91 -17.00 -42.38
C LEU A 198 -3.52 -17.88 -43.48
N ALA A 199 -4.69 -18.49 -43.26
CA ALA A 199 -5.38 -19.32 -44.25
C ALA A 199 -6.54 -18.60 -44.98
N ALA A 200 -6.78 -17.32 -44.70
CA ALA A 200 -7.82 -16.50 -45.32
C ALA A 200 -7.25 -15.34 -46.16
N GLY A 201 -6.20 -15.62 -46.94
CA GLY A 201 -5.65 -14.71 -47.94
C GLY A 201 -5.74 -15.36 -49.32
N GLY A 202 -6.97 -15.48 -49.83
CA GLY A 202 -7.25 -16.04 -51.14
C GLY A 202 -6.60 -15.23 -52.26
N GLU A 203 -5.90 -15.95 -53.14
CA GLU A 203 -5.65 -15.59 -54.52
C GLU A 203 -6.94 -15.09 -55.19
N SER A 204 -6.96 -13.83 -55.62
CA SER A 204 -7.78 -13.41 -56.76
C SER A 204 -7.25 -12.13 -57.41
N ALA A 205 -6.84 -12.31 -58.66
CA ALA A 205 -6.93 -11.41 -59.80
C ALA A 205 -6.10 -10.11 -59.85
N ALA A 206 -5.24 -10.11 -60.87
CA ALA A 206 -4.64 -8.96 -61.51
C ALA A 206 -5.66 -7.96 -62.07
N ALA A 207 -5.34 -6.67 -61.98
CA ALA A 207 -5.59 -5.69 -63.04
C ALA A 207 -4.67 -4.48 -62.86
N GLU A 208 -3.95 -4.23 -63.93
CA GLU A 208 -3.04 -3.16 -64.29
C GLU A 208 -3.75 -1.79 -64.39
N THR A 209 -3.19 -0.70 -63.83
CA THR A 209 -3.09 0.62 -64.48
C THR A 209 -2.34 1.67 -63.64
N VAL A 210 -1.55 2.46 -64.36
CA VAL A 210 -0.62 3.53 -63.97
C VAL A 210 -1.36 4.82 -63.62
N ALA A 211 -0.93 5.55 -62.58
CA ALA A 211 -0.86 7.02 -62.60
C ALA A 211 -0.13 7.57 -61.36
N ALA A 212 0.82 8.46 -61.62
CA ALA A 212 1.56 9.25 -60.67
C ALA A 212 0.66 10.24 -59.90
N ASP A 213 0.95 10.45 -58.62
CA ASP A 213 1.05 11.81 -58.07
C ASP A 213 1.78 11.80 -56.74
N SER A 214 2.86 12.57 -56.64
CA SER A 214 3.50 12.95 -55.39
C SER A 214 2.93 14.30 -54.95
N PRO A 215 2.58 14.44 -53.67
CA PRO A 215 3.01 15.66 -53.01
C PRO A 215 3.64 15.41 -51.63
N SER A 216 4.78 16.06 -51.44
CA SER A 216 5.40 16.39 -50.16
C SER A 216 4.40 16.92 -49.13
N PRO A 217 4.75 16.78 -47.84
CA PRO A 217 4.56 17.88 -46.91
C PRO A 217 5.86 18.35 -46.23
N PRO A 218 5.85 19.57 -45.68
CA PRO A 218 6.98 20.49 -45.73
C PRO A 218 7.85 20.55 -44.46
N ALA A 219 8.94 21.28 -44.66
CA ALA A 219 10.03 21.64 -43.78
C ALA A 219 9.68 22.03 -42.34
N LEU A 220 10.57 21.58 -41.45
CA LEU A 220 10.82 22.16 -40.13
C LEU A 220 11.43 23.56 -40.31
N ASP A 221 10.79 24.57 -39.72
CA ASP A 221 11.42 25.86 -39.45
C ASP A 221 12.38 25.72 -38.27
N VAL A 222 13.66 25.96 -38.57
CA VAL A 222 14.76 26.16 -37.63
C VAL A 222 15.27 27.59 -37.82
N GLU A 223 15.77 28.16 -36.72
CA GLU A 223 16.72 29.28 -36.57
C GLU A 223 16.14 30.55 -35.87
N PRO A 224 16.95 31.38 -35.16
CA PRO A 224 18.40 31.27 -34.95
C PRO A 224 18.94 31.45 -33.51
N GLU A 225 20.15 30.93 -33.40
CA GLU A 225 21.31 31.33 -32.58
C GLU A 225 21.27 32.66 -31.80
N THR A 226 21.80 32.60 -30.58
CA THR A 226 22.92 33.48 -30.19
C THR A 226 23.92 32.72 -29.33
N THR A 227 25.10 32.46 -29.89
CA THR A 227 26.35 32.20 -29.16
C THR A 227 26.98 33.54 -28.77
N PRO A 228 27.83 33.63 -27.73
CA PRO A 228 29.27 33.55 -28.04
C PRO A 228 30.14 32.87 -26.97
N ALA A 229 31.13 32.12 -27.49
CA ALA A 229 32.57 32.08 -27.13
C ALA A 229 33.00 31.78 -25.67
N ALA A 230 34.16 31.20 -25.36
CA ALA A 230 35.20 30.40 -26.01
C ALA A 230 36.28 30.19 -24.92
N ARG A 231 36.86 28.98 -24.82
CA ARG A 231 38.23 28.59 -24.34
C ARG A 231 38.14 27.17 -23.77
N SER A 232 38.59 26.11 -24.45
CA SER A 232 39.94 25.74 -24.88
C SER A 232 40.94 25.48 -23.74
N SER A 233 41.09 24.19 -23.37
CA SER A 233 42.37 23.49 -23.21
C SER A 233 42.09 21.98 -23.13
N ARG A 234 42.47 21.16 -24.13
CA ARG A 234 43.73 20.38 -24.17
C ARG A 234 44.12 19.87 -22.78
N GLY A 235 44.06 18.60 -22.42
CA GLY A 235 44.22 17.36 -23.18
C GLY A 235 45.27 16.50 -22.44
N ARG A 236 45.10 15.18 -22.39
CA ARG A 236 46.20 14.20 -22.52
C ARG A 236 45.69 12.77 -22.36
N ARG A 237 46.32 11.93 -23.16
CA ARG A 237 46.12 10.52 -23.45
C ARG A 237 47.41 9.82 -23.04
N ALA A 238 47.33 8.67 -22.36
CA ALA A 238 48.30 7.55 -22.33
C ALA A 238 47.79 6.55 -21.28
N LEU A 239 47.38 5.32 -21.59
CA LEU A 239 48.14 4.13 -22.02
C LEU A 239 49.09 3.52 -20.97
N ALA A 240 48.76 2.27 -20.63
CA ALA A 240 49.62 1.10 -20.35
C ALA A 240 50.34 0.93 -19.00
N SER A 241 50.04 -0.21 -18.35
CA SER A 241 50.97 -1.28 -17.90
C SER A 241 50.39 -1.98 -16.65
N GLN A 242 49.96 -3.24 -16.77
CA GLN A 242 50.73 -4.46 -16.47
C GLN A 242 51.22 -4.57 -15.02
N ALA A 243 50.72 -5.59 -14.29
CA ALA A 243 51.51 -6.70 -13.75
C ALA A 243 50.65 -7.55 -12.79
N GLY A 244 50.62 -8.87 -13.01
CA GLY A 244 50.19 -9.86 -12.01
C GLY A 244 51.22 -10.01 -10.87
N PRO A 245 51.00 -10.91 -9.90
CA PRO A 245 51.29 -12.33 -10.18
C PRO A 245 50.39 -13.37 -9.46
N THR A 246 50.34 -14.57 -10.05
CA THR A 246 50.11 -15.91 -9.44
C THR A 246 51.44 -16.68 -9.47
N PRO A 247 51.62 -17.92 -8.95
CA PRO A 247 50.98 -18.70 -7.86
C PRO A 247 52.05 -19.40 -6.95
N ALA A 248 51.65 -20.16 -5.92
CA ALA A 248 52.44 -21.31 -5.42
C ALA A 248 51.58 -22.28 -4.58
N ALA A 249 51.66 -23.56 -4.94
CA ALA A 249 51.02 -24.72 -4.32
C ALA A 249 52.00 -25.45 -3.39
N ALA A 250 51.48 -26.20 -2.39
CA ALA A 250 52.10 -27.45 -1.91
C ALA A 250 51.16 -28.24 -0.96
N SER A 251 50.78 -29.44 -1.42
CA SER A 251 50.81 -30.73 -0.71
C SER A 251 49.90 -31.04 0.51
N ALA A 252 49.08 -32.09 0.32
CA ALA A 252 48.49 -33.00 1.32
C ALA A 252 49.53 -34.05 1.81
N PRO A 253 49.20 -35.20 2.45
CA PRO A 253 48.06 -35.66 3.28
C PRO A 253 48.53 -36.33 4.62
N SER A 254 47.61 -36.72 5.52
CA SER A 254 47.82 -37.86 6.45
C SER A 254 46.51 -38.42 7.00
N SER A 255 46.41 -39.75 6.94
CA SER A 255 45.40 -40.64 7.50
C SER A 255 45.66 -40.96 8.98
N ASP A 256 44.60 -41.31 9.73
CA ASP A 256 44.48 -42.47 10.67
C ASP A 256 43.14 -42.31 11.42
N GLU A 257 42.13 -43.15 11.17
CA GLU A 257 41.88 -44.48 11.78
C GLU A 257 41.88 -44.49 13.32
N GLY A 258 40.74 -44.87 13.90
CA GLY A 258 40.51 -44.88 15.35
C GLY A 258 39.12 -45.38 15.74
N THR A 259 38.84 -46.62 15.35
CA THR A 259 37.65 -47.46 15.60
C THR A 259 37.20 -47.54 17.06
N SER A 260 35.91 -47.88 17.25
CA SER A 260 35.30 -48.60 18.41
C SER A 260 34.53 -47.70 19.39
N ARG A 261 33.38 -48.06 19.97
CA ARG A 261 32.44 -49.19 19.85
C ARG A 261 31.26 -48.85 20.80
N THR A 262 30.06 -49.23 20.38
CA THR A 262 28.94 -49.77 21.20
C THR A 262 28.76 -49.32 22.66
N SER A 263 27.57 -48.80 22.98
CA SER A 263 26.71 -49.44 24.00
C SER A 263 25.26 -48.98 23.90
N ALA A 264 24.38 -49.96 23.78
CA ALA A 264 22.95 -49.84 23.94
C ALA A 264 22.56 -49.95 25.43
N SER A 265 21.55 -49.18 25.86
CA SER A 265 20.60 -49.50 26.93
C SER A 265 19.59 -48.35 26.99
N ARG A 266 18.34 -48.49 26.53
CA ARG A 266 17.21 -49.26 27.09
C ARG A 266 16.74 -48.73 28.46
N THR A 267 15.42 -48.51 28.51
CA THR A 267 14.56 -48.11 29.65
C THR A 267 14.50 -46.59 29.88
N ARG A 268 13.36 -45.96 30.20
CA ARG A 268 12.08 -46.47 30.70
C ARG A 268 10.97 -45.43 30.41
N ARG A 269 9.80 -45.97 30.15
CA ARG A 269 8.49 -45.33 30.06
C ARG A 269 8.07 -44.82 31.45
N THR A 270 7.69 -43.54 31.58
CA THR A 270 6.79 -43.05 32.64
C THR A 270 5.90 -41.94 32.08
N THR A 271 4.65 -42.31 31.88
CA THR A 271 3.46 -41.45 31.88
C THR A 271 3.30 -40.79 33.24
N HIS A 272 3.10 -39.47 33.29
CA HIS A 272 2.21 -38.86 34.29
C HIS A 272 1.62 -37.55 33.77
N ALA A 273 0.31 -37.46 33.91
CA ALA A 273 -0.60 -36.40 33.50
C ALA A 273 -0.54 -35.16 34.45
N PRO A 274 -1.15 -34.03 34.08
CA PRO A 274 -1.00 -32.74 34.76
C PRO A 274 -1.98 -32.56 35.93
N PRO A 275 -1.69 -31.66 36.89
CA PRO A 275 -2.73 -31.04 37.71
C PRO A 275 -2.93 -29.56 37.36
N ALA A 276 -4.20 -29.20 37.20
CA ALA A 276 -4.77 -27.88 37.46
C ALA A 276 -5.86 -28.07 38.53
N PRO A 277 -6.55 -27.02 39.01
CA PRO A 277 -6.11 -25.75 39.60
C PRO A 277 -6.59 -25.67 41.07
N GLU A 278 -5.94 -24.86 41.93
CA GLU A 278 -6.52 -24.47 43.22
C GLU A 278 -6.73 -22.95 43.29
N ALA A 279 -7.99 -22.60 43.51
CA ALA A 279 -8.49 -21.30 43.88
C ALA A 279 -8.49 -21.14 45.42
N ASP A 280 -8.80 -19.91 45.85
CA ASP A 280 -9.08 -19.46 47.21
C ASP A 280 -7.93 -19.29 48.19
N ARG A 281 -7.62 -18.01 48.48
CA ARG A 281 -7.86 -17.44 49.82
C ARG A 281 -7.84 -15.91 49.80
N LEU A 282 -9.05 -15.35 49.93
CA LEU A 282 -9.34 -14.03 50.47
C LEU A 282 -9.12 -14.03 51.99
N ALA A 283 -8.48 -12.99 52.53
CA ALA A 283 -8.75 -12.31 53.82
C ALA A 283 -7.57 -11.36 54.10
N SER A 284 -7.73 -10.04 54.06
CA SER A 284 -8.44 -9.16 55.01
C SER A 284 -7.53 -8.65 56.14
N SER A 285 -7.60 -7.33 56.35
CA SER A 285 -7.25 -6.56 57.56
C SER A 285 -5.75 -6.26 57.74
N ALA A 286 -5.29 -5.09 58.17
CA ALA A 286 -5.90 -3.83 58.60
C ALA A 286 -4.80 -2.75 58.67
N ASP A 287 -5.19 -1.47 58.54
CA ASP A 287 -4.41 -0.31 59.01
C ASP A 287 -4.11 -0.39 60.52
N PRO A 288 -3.04 0.28 61.00
CA PRO A 288 -3.30 1.48 61.80
C PRO A 288 -2.32 2.66 61.62
N VAL A 289 -2.91 3.84 61.43
CA VAL A 289 -2.80 5.14 62.14
C VAL A 289 -1.60 5.40 63.10
N SER A 290 -0.99 6.60 62.88
CA SER A 290 -0.31 7.59 63.78
C SER A 290 0.52 7.11 64.99
N ASP A 291 1.71 7.65 65.31
CA ASP A 291 1.98 9.03 65.72
C ASP A 291 3.50 9.24 65.99
N ARG A 292 4.04 10.40 65.54
CA ARG A 292 5.06 11.33 66.15
C ARG A 292 6.30 10.84 66.97
N PRO A 293 7.25 11.73 67.36
CA PRO A 293 7.90 12.90 66.70
C PRO A 293 9.46 12.90 66.88
N GLY A 294 10.19 13.80 66.20
CA GLY A 294 11.58 14.12 66.62
C GLY A 294 12.44 14.87 65.60
N ALA A 295 12.60 16.18 65.81
CA ALA A 295 13.51 17.13 65.13
C ALA A 295 15.02 16.85 65.46
N PRO A 296 16.05 17.63 65.00
CA PRO A 296 16.01 18.93 64.33
C PRO A 296 17.03 19.23 63.20
N GLY A 297 16.67 20.23 62.38
CA GLY A 297 17.50 21.40 62.07
C GLY A 297 18.68 21.26 61.08
N SER A 298 18.55 21.89 59.90
CA SER A 298 19.64 22.74 59.38
C SER A 298 19.13 23.74 58.33
N ARG A 299 19.60 24.97 58.50
CA ARG A 299 19.35 26.17 57.70
C ARG A 299 19.91 26.03 56.28
N THR A 300 19.22 26.59 55.29
CA THR A 300 19.87 27.47 54.29
C THR A 300 18.87 28.46 53.72
N ARG A 301 19.41 29.63 53.40
CA ARG A 301 18.78 30.94 53.35
C ARG A 301 18.41 31.30 51.92
N ILE A 302 17.20 31.83 51.77
CA ILE A 302 16.64 32.45 50.57
C ILE A 302 17.41 33.74 50.23
N THR A 303 17.72 33.95 48.94
CA THR A 303 17.86 35.29 48.36
C THR A 303 17.09 35.37 47.04
N SER A 304 16.05 36.20 47.09
CA SER A 304 15.17 36.62 46.01
C SER A 304 15.82 37.69 45.12
N ARG A 305 15.63 37.62 43.79
CA ARG A 305 15.84 38.77 42.89
C ARG A 305 14.69 38.98 41.89
N ARG A 306 13.78 39.81 42.36
CA ARG A 306 12.90 40.81 41.71
C ARG A 306 13.27 41.26 40.27
N ARG A 307 12.27 41.29 39.37
CA ARG A 307 12.05 42.32 38.31
C ARG A 307 10.60 42.18 37.80
N ALA A 308 9.64 42.95 38.32
CA ALA A 308 9.26 44.33 37.99
C ALA A 308 8.47 44.46 36.66
N VAL A 309 7.14 44.53 36.84
CA VAL A 309 6.10 44.99 35.92
C VAL A 309 6.11 46.52 35.85
N PRO A 310 5.87 47.17 34.70
CA PRO A 310 5.41 48.55 34.64
C PRO A 310 3.88 48.67 34.49
N PRO A 311 3.27 49.75 35.04
CA PRO A 311 1.83 49.88 35.27
C PRO A 311 1.04 50.56 34.15
N ALA A 312 -0.28 50.37 34.23
CA ALA A 312 -1.32 51.10 33.52
C ALA A 312 -1.42 52.58 33.98
N ALA A 313 -1.89 53.45 33.09
CA ALA A 313 -2.38 54.79 33.41
C ALA A 313 -3.69 55.07 32.65
N ASP A 314 -4.57 55.76 33.38
CA ASP A 314 -6.00 55.98 33.22
C ASP A 314 -6.43 57.12 32.26
N ALA A 315 -7.75 57.13 32.01
CA ALA A 315 -8.67 58.26 31.73
C ALA A 315 -8.65 58.86 30.29
N ALA A 316 -9.66 58.62 29.43
CA ALA A 316 -11.06 59.11 29.38
C ALA A 316 -11.20 60.53 28.75
N PRO A 317 -12.41 61.05 28.44
CA PRO A 317 -13.40 60.61 27.44
C PRO A 317 -13.86 61.77 26.50
N SER A 318 -14.41 61.47 25.31
CA SER A 318 -15.38 62.32 24.55
C SER A 318 -15.67 61.66 23.20
N SER A 319 -16.88 61.18 22.91
CA SER A 319 -18.15 61.88 22.66
C SER A 319 -18.39 62.21 21.18
N LEU A 320 -19.55 61.77 20.72
CA LEU A 320 -20.40 62.33 19.67
C LEU A 320 -20.00 62.19 18.18
N ALA A 321 -20.80 61.32 17.54
CA ALA A 321 -21.59 61.62 16.35
C ALA A 321 -20.87 61.88 15.02
N SER A 322 -21.09 60.98 14.06
CA SER A 322 -22.02 61.28 12.96
C SER A 322 -22.13 60.14 11.93
N ARG A 323 -23.40 59.77 11.67
CA ARG A 323 -24.04 59.62 10.34
C ARG A 323 -23.42 58.60 9.36
N ARG A 324 -24.10 57.47 9.09
CA ARG A 324 -25.19 57.34 8.09
C ARG A 324 -24.66 57.29 6.65
N ALA A 325 -24.58 56.08 6.07
CA ALA A 325 -24.99 55.77 4.69
C ALA A 325 -24.79 54.28 4.34
N VAL A 326 -25.87 53.50 4.48
CA VAL A 326 -26.22 52.37 3.61
C VAL A 326 -27.45 52.90 2.86
N PRO A 327 -27.55 52.86 1.50
CA PRO A 327 -27.94 51.61 0.83
C PRO A 327 -27.46 51.44 -0.63
N GLY A 328 -26.90 50.26 -0.93
CA GLY A 328 -26.68 49.77 -2.29
C GLY A 328 -27.56 48.56 -2.58
N LYS A 329 -28.87 48.79 -2.72
CA LYS A 329 -29.90 47.82 -3.07
C LYS A 329 -29.86 47.61 -4.59
N SER A 330 -29.26 46.53 -5.07
CA SER A 330 -29.39 46.09 -6.48
C SER A 330 -30.40 44.94 -6.59
N PRO A 331 -31.40 45.04 -7.49
CA PRO A 331 -32.51 44.09 -7.59
C PRO A 331 -32.16 42.78 -8.31
N PRO A 332 -32.96 41.70 -8.12
CA PRO A 332 -32.77 40.43 -8.82
C PRO A 332 -33.14 40.56 -10.31
N ARG A 333 -32.18 40.23 -11.18
CA ARG A 333 -32.39 40.20 -12.63
C ARG A 333 -33.13 38.92 -13.01
N ALA A 334 -34.32 39.10 -13.57
CA ALA A 334 -35.20 38.04 -14.04
C ALA A 334 -34.63 37.27 -15.25
N LYS A 335 -35.04 36.00 -15.33
CA LYS A 335 -34.76 34.99 -16.36
C LYS A 335 -35.17 35.44 -17.77
N PRO A 336 -34.45 35.04 -18.83
CA PRO A 336 -35.05 34.77 -20.12
C PRO A 336 -35.57 33.32 -20.17
N ARG A 337 -36.86 33.17 -20.49
CA ARG A 337 -37.55 31.91 -20.79
C ARG A 337 -37.07 31.41 -22.16
N THR A 338 -36.59 30.17 -22.21
CA THR A 338 -36.41 29.43 -23.47
C THR A 338 -37.79 28.97 -23.97
N PRO A 339 -38.15 29.20 -25.24
CA PRO A 339 -39.42 28.73 -25.80
C PRO A 339 -39.38 27.21 -26.09
N PRO A 340 -40.48 26.48 -25.88
CA PRO A 340 -40.59 25.09 -26.32
C PRO A 340 -40.77 25.02 -27.84
N GLY A 341 -39.82 24.38 -28.51
CA GLY A 341 -39.93 24.03 -29.92
C GLY A 341 -41.05 23.01 -30.16
N ARG A 342 -42.15 23.49 -30.74
CA ARG A 342 -43.13 22.67 -31.47
C ARG A 342 -42.47 22.19 -32.77
N GLY A 343 -42.04 20.93 -32.80
CA GLY A 343 -41.73 20.20 -34.04
C GLY A 343 -42.80 19.15 -34.27
N ALA A 344 -43.84 19.52 -35.01
CA ALA A 344 -44.76 18.58 -35.65
C ALA A 344 -44.18 18.17 -37.01
N GLY A 345 -44.27 16.88 -37.35
CA GLY A 345 -43.88 16.30 -38.64
C GLY A 345 -43.35 14.90 -38.40
N GLY A 346 -44.18 13.85 -38.43
CA GLY A 346 -44.69 13.22 -39.65
C GLY A 346 -43.95 11.88 -39.82
N LYS A 347 -44.55 10.76 -39.36
CA LYS A 347 -45.07 9.61 -40.17
C LYS A 347 -43.99 8.78 -40.91
N PRO A 348 -44.26 7.53 -41.32
CA PRO A 348 -45.02 6.44 -40.68
C PRO A 348 -44.35 5.04 -40.84
N ARG A 349 -44.98 4.02 -40.24
CA ARG A 349 -45.15 2.62 -40.72
C ARG A 349 -43.96 1.94 -41.40
N ASN A 350 -43.41 0.91 -40.75
CA ASN A 350 -43.00 -0.31 -41.45
C ASN A 350 -43.99 -1.44 -41.17
N ALA A 351 -44.75 -1.79 -42.21
CA ALA A 351 -45.38 -3.09 -42.40
C ALA A 351 -44.24 -4.12 -42.65
N ARG A 352 -44.21 -5.28 -42.02
CA ARG A 352 -44.97 -6.49 -42.39
C ARG A 352 -44.86 -6.83 -43.88
N ARG A 353 -43.94 -7.73 -44.20
CA ARG A 353 -43.96 -8.75 -45.27
C ARG A 353 -42.92 -9.81 -44.81
N SER A 354 -43.39 -11.02 -44.52
CA SER A 354 -43.51 -12.17 -45.43
C SER A 354 -42.20 -12.93 -45.45
#